data_AF-A0A8K1SPA0-F1
#
_entry.id   AF-A0A8K1SPA0-F1
#
_cell.length_a   1.000
_cell.length_b   1.000
_cell.length_c   1.000
_cell.angle_alpha   90.00
_cell.angle_beta   90.00
_cell.angle_gamma   90.00
#
_symmetry.space_group_name_H-M   'P 1'
#
loop_
_entity.id
_entity.type
_entity.pdbx_description
1 polymer ?
#
loop_
_entity_poly.entity_id
_entity_poly.type
_entity_poly.pdbx_seq_one_letter_code
_entity_poly.pdbx_strand_id
1 'polypeptide(L)' 'MVPRSSPRQADIILTADTVAMKIAPSLVRLYEQMPEPEYVLVLGTCSIIGGRLSMDSYSIVRGVD' A
#
# COMPACT_ATOMS: atom_id res chain seq x y z
N MET A 1 13.92 -2.98 -12.33
CA MET A 1 13.16 -2.02 -11.51
C MET A 1 14.14 -1.17 -10.73
N VAL A 2 14.16 0.15 -10.94
CA VAL A 2 14.99 1.07 -10.16
C VAL A 2 14.08 1.71 -9.11
N PRO A 3 14.32 1.53 -7.80
CA PRO A 3 13.49 2.15 -6.78
C PRO A 3 13.65 3.67 -6.82
N ARG A 4 12.53 4.38 -6.81
CA ARG A 4 12.49 5.85 -6.75
C ARG A 4 11.90 6.23 -5.39
N SER A 5 12.56 7.17 -4.71
CA SER A 5 12.14 7.63 -3.39
C SER A 5 10.97 8.63 -3.44
N SER A 6 10.66 9.16 -4.63
CA SER A 6 9.57 10.11 -4.85
C SER A 6 8.44 9.45 -5.64
N PRO A 7 7.19 9.47 -5.15
CA PRO A 7 6.02 8.96 -5.88
C PRO A 7 5.83 9.64 -7.24
N ARG A 8 6.19 10.93 -7.34
CA ARG A 8 6.09 11.72 -8.57
C ARG A 8 7.03 11.25 -9.70
N GLN A 9 7.97 10.37 -9.38
CA GLN A 9 8.93 9.80 -10.31
C GLN A 9 8.78 8.27 -10.43
N ALA A 10 7.79 7.70 -9.77
CA ALA A 10 7.53 6.27 -9.73
C ALA A 10 6.24 5.97 -10.49
N ASP A 11 6.26 4.90 -11.27
CA ASP A 11 5.11 4.43 -12.03
C ASP A 11 4.41 3.25 -11.32
N ILE A 12 5.07 2.68 -10.30
CA ILE A 12 4.60 1.50 -9.55
C ILE A 12 4.76 1.73 -8.05
N ILE A 13 3.68 1.55 -7.29
CA ILE A 13 3.71 1.39 -5.83
C ILE A 13 3.64 -0.09 -5.47
N LEU A 14 4.54 -0.50 -4.57
CA LEU A 14 4.61 -1.86 -4.06
C LEU A 14 4.20 -1.86 -2.57
N THR A 15 3.06 -2.46 -2.26
CA THR A 15 2.62 -2.63 -0.87
C THR A 15 3.01 -4.02 -0.38
N ALA A 16 4.11 -4.10 0.36
CA ALA A 16 4.77 -5.37 0.70
C ALA A 16 4.46 -5.94 2.10
N ASP A 17 3.70 -5.21 2.93
CA ASP A 17 3.36 -5.65 4.29
C ASP A 17 2.06 -5.01 4.80
N THR A 18 1.66 -5.37 6.01
CA THR A 18 0.49 -4.89 6.72
C THR A 18 0.39 -3.36 6.71
N VAL A 19 -0.75 -2.84 6.26
CA VAL A 19 -1.07 -1.40 6.35
C VAL A 19 -1.83 -1.14 7.64
N ALA A 20 -1.25 -0.30 8.49
CA ALA A 20 -1.94 0.21 9.67
C ALA A 20 -2.93 1.32 9.30
N MET A 21 -4.06 1.40 10.01
CA MET A 21 -5.07 2.45 9.86
C MET A 21 -4.47 3.86 9.91
N LYS A 22 -3.43 4.06 10.71
CA LYS A 22 -2.72 5.35 10.82
C LYS A 22 -1.99 5.75 9.52
N ILE A 23 -1.48 4.78 8.77
CA ILE A 23 -0.67 5.01 7.55
C ILE A 23 -1.56 5.01 6.29
N ALA A 24 -2.72 4.34 6.33
CA ALA A 24 -3.67 4.24 5.22
C ALA A 24 -3.92 5.58 4.48
N PRO A 25 -4.28 6.71 5.14
CA PRO A 25 -4.52 7.96 4.42
C PRO A 25 -3.26 8.55 3.78
N SER A 26 -2.08 8.26 4.34
CA SER A 26 -0.82 8.69 3.72
C SER A 26 -0.52 7.87 2.47
N LEU A 27 -0.87 6.58 2.45
CA LEU A 27 -0.69 5.72 1.29
C LEU A 27 -1.55 6.19 0.10
N VAL A 28 -2.81 6.51 0.36
CA VAL A 28 -3.74 7.09 -0.64
C VAL A 28 -3.16 8.38 -1.21
N ARG A 29 -2.64 9.27 -0.35
CA ARG A 29 -2.04 10.52 -0.80
C ARG A 29 -0.77 10.33 -1.64
N LEU A 30 0.01 9.27 -1.39
CA LEU A 30 1.18 8.97 -2.23
C LEU A 30 0.74 8.46 -3.60
N TYR A 31 -0.30 7.63 -3.64
CA TYR A 31 -0.91 7.14 -4.86
C TYR A 31 -1.47 8.29 -5.72
N GLU A 32 -2.25 9.20 -5.13
CA GLU A 32 -2.78 10.41 -5.81
C GLU A 32 -1.70 11.36 -6.34
N GLN A 33 -0.45 11.24 -5.89
CA GLN A 33 0.67 12.08 -6.33
C GLN A 33 1.49 11.45 -7.45
N MET A 34 1.15 10.24 -7.89
CA MET A 34 1.84 9.57 -8.99
C MET A 34 1.37 10.12 -10.35
N PRO A 35 2.25 10.14 -11.36
CA PRO A 35 1.85 10.41 -12.73
C PRO A 35 1.21 9.16 -13.36
N GLU A 36 0.22 9.37 -14.22
CA GLU A 36 -0.37 8.30 -15.03
C GLU A 36 0.62 7.85 -16.13
N PRO A 37 0.78 6.53 -16.41
CA PRO A 37 0.07 5.40 -15.85
C PRO A 37 0.66 4.89 -14.52
N GLU A 38 -0.22 4.72 -13.53
CA GLU A 38 0.12 4.25 -12.19
C GLU A 38 -0.34 2.80 -11.94
N TYR A 39 0.47 2.02 -11.23
CA TYR A 39 0.15 0.64 -10.88
C TYR A 39 0.39 0.35 -9.40
N VAL A 40 -0.54 -0.37 -8.78
CA VAL A 40 -0.40 -0.88 -7.42
C VAL A 40 -0.18 -2.39 -7.46
N LEU A 41 0.97 -2.84 -6.94
CA LEU A 41 1.28 -4.24 -6.76
C LEU A 41 1.25 -4.57 -5.27
N VAL A 42 0.46 -5.57 -4.92
CA VAL A 42 0.30 -6.03 -3.53
C VAL A 42 1.10 -7.31 -3.35
N LEU A 43 2.03 -7.31 -2.39
CA LEU A 43 2.82 -8.48 -2.02
C LEU A 43 2.50 -8.91 -0.60
N GLY A 44 2.16 -10.19 -0.45
CA GLY A 44 1.88 -10.80 0.84
C GLY A 44 0.41 -10.75 1.24
N THR A 45 -0.05 -11.81 1.92
CA THR A 45 -1.46 -11.97 2.34
C THR A 45 -1.93 -10.86 3.29
N CYS A 46 -1.00 -10.24 4.01
CA CYS A 46 -1.27 -9.13 4.94
C CYS A 46 -1.87 -7.91 4.26
N SER A 47 -1.41 -7.58 3.06
CA SER A 47 -1.88 -6.41 2.32
C SER A 47 -3.05 -6.75 1.38
N ILE A 48 -3.29 -8.05 1.11
CA ILE A 48 -4.41 -8.51 0.26
C ILE A 48 -5.70 -8.64 1.10
N ILE A 49 -5.62 -9.24 2.30
CA ILE A 49 -6.81 -9.54 3.13
C ILE A 49 -6.65 -9.14 4.61
N GLY A 50 -5.60 -8.39 4.96
CA GLY A 50 -5.20 -8.17 6.36
C GLY A 50 -4.38 -9.33 6.97
N GLY A 51 -4.29 -10.46 6.26
CA GLY A 51 -3.50 -11.63 6.63
C GLY A 51 -3.81 -12.17 8.03
N ARG A 52 -2.78 -12.66 8.74
CA ARG A 52 -2.89 -13.19 10.10
C ARG A 52 -3.47 -12.17 11.10
N LEU A 53 -3.36 -10.88 10.82
CA LEU A 53 -3.81 -9.80 11.70
C LEU A 53 -5.26 -9.37 11.45
N SER A 54 -5.91 -9.92 10.43
CA SER A 54 -7.28 -9.56 10.03
C SER A 54 -8.34 -9.83 11.11
N MET A 55 -8.18 -10.89 11.90
CA MET A 55 -9.15 -11.30 12.93
C MET A 55 -8.94 -10.57 14.27
N ASP A 56 -7.70 -10.37 14.69
CA ASP A 56 -7.38 -9.98 16.07
C ASP A 56 -6.89 -8.53 16.23
N SER A 57 -6.65 -7.80 15.14
CA SER A 57 -6.09 -6.45 15.21
C SER A 57 -7.09 -5.36 14.78
N TYR A 58 -7.35 -4.41 15.67
CA TYR A 58 -8.20 -3.23 15.43
C TYR A 58 -7.51 -2.14 14.59
N SER A 59 -6.18 -2.18 14.52
CA SER A 59 -5.38 -1.09 13.96
C SER A 59 -4.95 -1.35 12.52
N ILE A 60 -5.41 -2.42 11.89
CA ILE A 60 -4.95 -2.89 10.58
C ILE A 60 -6.07 -2.76 9.53
N VAL A 61 -5.71 -2.34 8.33
CA VAL A 61 -6.60 -2.32 7.17
C VAL A 61 -6.72 -3.73 6.59
N ARG A 62 -7.95 -4.18 6.33
CA ARG A 62 -8.23 -5.51 5.79
C ARG A 62 -8.23 -5.48 4.26
N GLY A 63 -7.02 -5.44 3.70
CA GLY A 63 -6.83 -5.25 2.25
C GLY A 63 -6.37 -3.83 1.92
N VAL A 64 -5.68 -3.71 0.79
CA VAL A 64 -5.20 -2.44 0.22
C VAL A 64 -5.82 -2.25 -1.17
N ASP A 65 -6.96 -2.92 -1.40
CA ASP A 65 -7.85 -2.67 -2.52
C ASP A 65 -8.54 -1.30 -2.43
#